data_AF-A0A7C7UIR7-F1
#
_entry.id   AF-A0A7C7UIR7-F1
#
_cell.length_a   1.000
_cell.length_b   1.000
_cell.length_c   1.000
_cell.angle_alpha   90.00
_cell.angle_beta   90.00
_cell.angle_gamma   90.00
#
_symmetry.space_group_name_H-M   'P 1'
#
loop_
_entity.id
_entity.type
_entity.pdbx_description
1 polymer ?
#
loop_
_entity_poly.entity_id
_entity_poly.type
_entity_poly.pdbx_seq_one_letter_code
_entity_poly.pdbx_strand_id
1 'polypeptide(L)' 'MVPGDGINPATRVVADIEDGCRLWLGMSESGVDEVDIEMPIELTFRVFHQKRDFRYYSWRARPVR' A
#
# COMPACT_ATOMS: atom_id res chain seq x y z
N MET A 1 7.41 1.28 -19.28
CA MET A 1 7.40 1.72 -17.87
C MET A 1 6.82 0.57 -17.06
N VAL A 2 7.60 -0.06 -16.18
CA VAL A 2 7.25 -1.38 -15.62
C VAL A 2 7.20 -1.29 -14.09
N PRO A 3 6.14 -1.77 -13.42
CA PRO A 3 6.10 -1.83 -11.96
C PRO A 3 7.22 -2.74 -11.41
N GLY A 4 8.09 -2.19 -10.53
CA GLY A 4 9.10 -2.96 -9.80
C GLY A 4 10.58 -2.67 -10.11
N ASP A 5 10.90 -1.61 -10.86
CA ASP A 5 12.28 -1.24 -11.23
C ASP A 5 13.07 -0.52 -10.12
N GLY A 6 12.44 -0.20 -8.98
CA GLY A 6 13.10 0.51 -7.87
C GLY A 6 13.38 1.98 -8.16
N ILE A 7 12.84 2.53 -9.26
CA ILE A 7 13.03 3.94 -9.65
C ILE A 7 11.92 4.83 -9.05
N ASN A 8 10.71 4.29 -8.85
CA ASN A 8 9.63 5.02 -8.19
C ASN A 8 9.63 4.79 -6.66
N PRO A 9 9.71 5.85 -5.84
CA PRO A 9 9.56 5.73 -4.40
C PRO A 9 8.17 5.17 -4.08
N ALA A 10 8.13 4.06 -3.36
CA ALA A 10 6.88 3.49 -2.88
C ALA A 10 6.57 4.08 -1.50
N THR A 11 5.44 4.79 -1.37
CA THR A 11 4.95 5.24 -0.07
C THR A 11 4.68 4.05 0.83
N ARG A 12 5.26 4.08 2.04
CA ARG A 12 5.04 3.10 3.09
C ARG A 12 4.32 3.78 4.25
N VAL A 13 3.40 3.05 4.87
CA VAL A 13 2.62 3.55 6.00
C VAL A 13 2.66 2.54 7.14
N VAL A 14 2.57 3.08 8.35
CA VAL A 14 2.25 2.32 9.56
C VAL A 14 0.83 2.73 9.91
N ALA A 15 -0.13 1.81 9.74
CA ALA A 15 -1.54 2.08 9.91
C ALA A 15 -2.07 1.40 11.17
N ASP A 16 -2.78 2.17 12.00
CA ASP A 16 -3.60 1.64 13.07
C ASP A 16 -4.97 1.28 12.51
N ILE A 17 -5.41 0.04 12.71
CA ILE A 17 -6.75 -0.44 12.32
C ILE A 17 -7.65 -0.53 13.55
N GLU A 18 -8.97 -0.39 13.33
CA GLU A 18 -9.99 -0.21 14.39
C GLU A 18 -9.91 -1.25 15.53
N ASP A 19 -9.50 -2.48 15.22
CA ASP A 19 -9.36 -3.58 16.19
C ASP A 19 -8.03 -3.57 16.97
N GLY A 20 -7.30 -2.45 16.99
CA GLY A 20 -6.09 -2.25 17.79
C GLY A 20 -4.81 -2.88 17.23
N CYS A 21 -4.84 -3.38 16.00
CA CYS A 21 -3.66 -3.89 15.31
C CYS A 21 -2.94 -2.76 14.56
N ARG A 22 -1.61 -2.87 14.46
CA ARG A 22 -0.76 -1.94 13.70
C ARG A 22 -0.09 -2.67 12.55
N LEU A 23 -0.31 -2.21 11.33
CA LEU A 23 0.18 -2.84 10.10
C LEU A 23 1.21 -1.98 9.39
N TRP A 24 2.27 -2.61 8.89
CA TRP A 24 3.20 -2.00 7.95
C TRP A 24 2.82 -2.36 6.52
N LEU A 25 2.41 -1.37 5.74
CA LEU A 25 1.82 -1.56 4.42
C LEU A 25 2.46 -0.66 3.38
N GLY A 26 2.36 -1.05 2.11
CA GLY A 26 2.57 -0.12 1.01
C GLY A 26 1.26 0.59 0.67
N MET A 27 1.31 1.90 0.46
CA MET A 27 0.17 2.69 0.02
C MET A 27 0.11 2.74 -1.51
N SER A 28 -1.11 2.74 -2.06
CA SER A 28 -1.37 2.83 -3.50
C SER A 28 -2.35 3.95 -3.79
N GLU A 29 -2.32 4.47 -5.02
CA GLU A 29 -3.23 5.53 -5.51
C GLU A 29 -3.10 6.87 -4.77
N SER A 30 -1.86 7.23 -4.43
CA SER A 30 -1.49 8.52 -3.84
C SER A 30 -0.16 9.02 -4.40
N GLY A 31 -0.07 10.31 -4.68
CA GLY A 31 1.20 11.03 -4.80
C GLY A 31 1.91 11.17 -3.45
N VAL A 32 3.18 11.59 -3.43
CA VAL A 32 3.93 11.81 -2.17
C VAL A 32 3.40 13.04 -1.42
N ASP A 33 2.88 14.01 -2.16
CA ASP A 33 2.27 15.26 -1.71
C ASP A 33 0.81 15.12 -1.26
N GLU A 34 0.21 13.94 -1.47
CA GLU A 34 -1.18 13.63 -1.09
C GLU A 34 -1.27 12.82 0.20
N VAL A 35 -0.18 12.72 0.98
CA VAL A 35 -0.09 11.84 2.17
C VAL A 35 0.12 12.64 3.42
N ASP A 36 -0.80 12.49 4.37
CA ASP A 36 -0.73 13.10 5.69
C ASP A 36 -0.84 12.07 6.81
N ILE A 37 -0.31 12.43 7.98
CA ILE A 37 -0.48 11.63 9.21
C ILE A 37 -1.97 11.66 9.60
N GLU A 38 -2.48 10.55 10.12
CA GLU A 38 -3.90 10.37 10.49
C GLU A 38 -4.91 10.46 9.32
N MET A 39 -4.43 10.46 8.08
CA MET A 39 -5.29 10.33 6.91
C MET A 39 -6.07 8.99 6.95
N PRO A 40 -7.40 9.00 6.74
CA PRO A 40 -8.18 7.77 6.68
C PRO A 40 -7.78 6.92 5.48
N ILE A 41 -7.59 5.62 5.73
CA ILE A 41 -7.28 4.64 4.70
C ILE A 41 -8.24 3.45 4.76
N GLU A 42 -8.35 2.74 3.65
CA GLU A 42 -8.98 1.44 3.58
C GLU A 42 -7.96 0.36 3.16
N LEU A 43 -8.21 -0.88 3.59
CA LEU A 43 -7.44 -2.04 3.14
C LEU A 43 -8.00 -2.56 1.82
N THR A 44 -7.12 -2.71 0.83
CA THR A 44 -7.46 -3.31 -0.45
C THR A 44 -6.59 -4.54 -0.71
N PHE A 45 -7.17 -5.60 -1.28
CA PHE A 45 -6.44 -6.83 -1.58
C PHE A 45 -5.90 -6.79 -3.02
N ARG A 46 -4.57 -6.85 -3.18
CA ARG A 46 -3.90 -6.64 -4.49
C ARG A 46 -2.74 -7.59 -4.70
N VAL A 47 -2.29 -7.70 -5.95
CA VAL A 47 -1.03 -8.39 -6.28
C VAL A 47 0.12 -7.63 -5.62
N PHE A 48 0.83 -8.29 -4.71
CA PHE A 48 2.00 -7.77 -4.04
C PHE A 48 3.28 -8.08 -4.81
N HIS A 49 3.38 -9.32 -5.28
CA HIS A 49 4.55 -9.83 -5.97
C HIS A 49 4.11 -10.94 -6.94
N GLN A 50 4.86 -11.12 -8.03
CA GLN A 50 4.69 -12.24 -8.93
C GLN A 50 6.05 -12.92 -9.12
N LYS A 51 6.05 -14.26 -9.01
CA LYS A 51 7.22 -15.09 -9.31
C LYS A 51 6.77 -16.26 -10.17
N ARG A 52 7.35 -16.38 -11.37
CA ARG A 52 6.87 -17.30 -12.42
C ARG A 52 5.38 -17.05 -12.68
N ASP A 53 4.58 -18.11 -12.71
CA ASP A 53 3.13 -18.07 -12.96
C ASP A 53 2.29 -17.93 -11.68
N PHE A 54 2.95 -17.69 -10.53
CA PHE A 54 2.25 -17.55 -9.26
C PHE A 54 2.18 -16.08 -8.81
N ARG A 55 0.96 -15.62 -8.50
CA ARG A 55 0.67 -14.28 -7.99
C ARG A 55 0.47 -14.34 -6.48
N TYR A 56 1.29 -13.57 -5.77
CA TYR A 56 1.18 -13.38 -4.33
C TYR A 56 0.34 -12.15 -4.08
N TYR A 57 -0.80 -12.34 -3.42
CA TYR A 57 -1.70 -11.26 -3.05
C TYR A 57 -1.50 -10.88 -1.59
N SER A 58 -1.62 -9.59 -1.28
CA SER A 58 -1.58 -9.08 0.09
C SER A 58 -2.48 -7.86 0.24
N TRP A 59 -2.66 -7.45 1.49
CA TRP A 59 -3.24 -6.16 1.83
C TRP A 59 -2.33 -4.99 1.38
N ARG A 60 -2.98 -3.91 0.97
CA ARG A 60 -2.41 -2.59 0.65
C ARG A 60 -3.30 -1.51 1.24
N ALA A 61 -2.69 -0.39 1.64
CA ALA A 61 -3.43 0.80 2.05
C ALA A 61 -3.84 1.62 0.82
N ARG A 62 -5.04 2.19 0.85
CA ARG A 62 -5.52 3.20 -0.11
C ARG A 62 -6.16 4.35 0.67
N PRO A 63 -5.88 5.62 0.36
CA PRO A 63 -6.64 6.74 0.93
C PRO A 63 -8.15 6.58 0.65
N VAL A 64 -8.97 6.89 1.65
CA VAL A 64 -10.41 7.04 1.46
C VAL A 64 -10.65 8.36 0.72
N ARG A 65 -11.47 8.33 -0.34
CA ARG A 65 -11.92 9.52 -1.07
C ARG A 65 -13.36 9.85 -0.70
#